data_AF-A0A1N6HLW2-F1
#
_entry.id   AF-A0A1N6HLW2-F1
#
_cell.length_a   1.000
_cell.length_b   1.000
_cell.length_c   1.000
_cell.angle_alpha   90.00
_cell.angle_beta   90.00
_cell.angle_gamma   90.00
#
_symmetry.space_group_name_H-M   'P 1'
#
loop_
_entity.id
_entity.type
_entity.pdbx_description
1 polymer ?
#
loop_
_entity_poly.entity_id
_entity_poly.type
_entity_poly.pdbx_seq_one_letter_code
_entity_poly.pdbx_strand_id
1 'polypeptide(L)'
;MMLLSITSINRLRNLGLQLADEPFFSHDHTAYPSGYLVMKPTSVQGNSLPSLRKGYEDGHTLNDTDAPVPVIWNASGRWHVSVWDWAPGPGPGDFVKEFVDEATAIHFIIQYFFDETPEFSARRAHERQRRSI
;
A
#
# COMPACT_ATOMS: atom_id res chain seq x y z
N MET A 1 12.70 -16.41 2.08
CA MET A 1 11.89 -15.18 2.17
C MET A 1 12.85 -14.00 2.05
N MET A 2 12.55 -13.04 1.18
CA MET A 2 13.42 -11.88 0.93
C MET A 2 12.82 -10.62 1.56
N LEU A 3 13.67 -9.80 2.17
CA LEU A 3 13.31 -8.47 2.66
C LEU A 3 13.43 -7.45 1.53
N LEU A 4 12.77 -6.30 1.66
CA LEU A 4 12.96 -5.21 0.71
C LEU A 4 14.41 -4.74 0.71
N SER A 5 14.94 -4.46 -0.48
CA SER A 5 16.27 -3.86 -0.58
C SER A 5 16.26 -2.43 -0.06
N ILE A 6 17.38 -2.00 0.52
CA ILE A 6 17.58 -0.61 0.95
C ILE A 6 17.40 0.38 -0.22
N THR A 7 17.74 -0.04 -1.44
CA THR A 7 17.54 0.75 -2.65
C THR A 7 16.06 1.02 -2.92
N SER A 8 15.20 0.01 -2.79
CA SER A 8 13.75 0.17 -2.97
C SER A 8 13.11 0.98 -1.84
N ILE A 9 13.52 0.75 -0.60
CA ILE A 9 13.07 1.54 0.56
C ILE A 9 13.39 3.03 0.32
N ASN A 10 14.64 3.34 -0.03
CA ASN A 10 15.06 4.71 -0.31
C ASN A 10 14.34 5.30 -1.53
N ARG A 11 14.06 4.49 -2.56
CA ARG A 11 13.29 4.94 -3.72
C ARG A 11 11.88 5.39 -3.34
N LEU A 12 11.18 4.63 -2.50
CA LEU A 12 9.84 5.00 -2.01
C LEU A 12 9.91 6.26 -1.14
N ARG A 13 10.88 6.33 -0.22
CA ARG A 13 11.07 7.50 0.66
C ARG A 13 11.42 8.78 -0.08
N ASN A 14 12.21 8.69 -1.16
CA ASN A 14 12.54 9.84 -2.00
C ASN A 14 11.31 10.43 -2.73
N LEU A 15 10.22 9.68 -2.84
CA LEU A 15 8.92 10.16 -3.35
C LEU A 15 8.01 10.70 -2.23
N GLY A 16 8.51 10.76 -0.99
CA GLY A 16 7.76 11.17 0.19
C GLY A 16 6.92 10.07 0.84
N LEU A 17 6.93 8.85 0.30
CA LEU A 17 6.23 7.71 0.91
C LEU A 17 6.93 7.28 2.21
N GLN A 18 6.17 6.69 3.12
CA GLN A 18 6.65 6.28 4.43
C GLN A 18 6.56 4.77 4.60
N LEU A 19 7.64 4.20 5.09
CA LEU A 19 7.81 2.80 5.49
C LEU A 19 9.03 2.69 6.40
N ALA A 20 9.01 1.76 7.35
CA ALA A 20 10.14 1.46 8.22
C ALA A 20 11.30 0.77 7.48
N ASP A 21 12.48 0.75 8.10
CA ASP A 21 13.63 -0.02 7.57
C ASP A 21 13.40 -1.53 7.70
N GLU A 22 12.61 -1.93 8.69
CA GLU A 22 12.25 -3.31 8.98
C GLU A 22 10.80 -3.62 8.61
N PRO A 23 10.46 -4.89 8.35
CA PRO A 23 9.08 -5.30 8.13
C PRO A 23 8.17 -4.90 9.29
N PHE A 24 6.94 -4.53 8.96
CA PHE A 24 5.90 -4.30 9.96
C PHE A 24 5.39 -5.62 10.55
N PHE A 25 5.26 -6.64 9.69
CA PHE A 25 4.79 -7.96 10.09
C PHE A 25 5.95 -8.91 10.44
N SER A 26 5.72 -9.79 11.40
CA SER A 26 6.68 -10.83 11.76
C SER A 26 6.93 -11.80 10.59
N HIS A 27 8.07 -12.50 10.62
CA HIS A 27 8.43 -13.49 9.60
C HIS A 27 7.38 -14.59 9.43
N ASP A 28 6.74 -15.00 10.52
CA ASP A 28 5.74 -16.08 10.59
C ASP A 28 4.30 -15.60 10.37
N HIS A 29 4.09 -14.33 10.08
CA HIS A 29 2.75 -13.80 9.81
C HIS A 29 2.10 -14.50 8.62
N THR A 30 0.91 -15.08 8.82
CA THR A 30 0.29 -15.99 7.85
C THR A 30 -0.07 -15.33 6.52
N ALA A 31 -0.56 -14.08 6.53
CA ALA A 31 -0.93 -13.39 5.28
C ALA A 31 0.26 -12.66 4.62
N TYR A 32 0.98 -11.87 5.41
CA TYR A 32 2.07 -11.01 4.96
C TYR A 32 3.41 -11.31 5.67
N PRO A 33 4.02 -12.48 5.46
CA PRO A 33 5.27 -12.84 6.13
C PRO A 33 6.38 -11.81 5.80
N SER A 34 6.92 -11.15 6.83
CA SER A 34 7.83 -10.00 6.69
C SER A 34 7.33 -8.93 5.71
N GLY A 35 6.04 -8.62 5.76
CA GLY A 35 5.45 -7.55 4.97
C GLY A 35 5.78 -6.15 5.49
N TYR A 36 5.91 -5.22 4.56
CA TYR A 36 6.09 -3.79 4.80
C TYR A 36 4.80 -3.05 4.45
N LEU A 37 4.39 -2.14 5.32
CA LEU A 37 3.33 -1.17 5.02
C LEU A 37 3.95 0.04 4.31
N VAL A 38 3.34 0.46 3.21
CA VAL A 38 3.77 1.65 2.47
C VAL A 38 2.68 2.69 2.53
N MET A 39 2.95 3.79 3.23
CA MET A 39 1.97 4.86 3.43
C MET A 39 2.28 6.07 2.54
N LYS A 40 1.23 6.71 2.00
CA LYS A 40 1.32 8.05 1.42
C LYS A 40 0.78 9.08 2.42
N PRO A 41 1.63 9.95 3.00
CA PRO A 41 1.16 11.04 3.85
C PRO A 41 0.24 12.00 3.08
N THR A 42 -0.68 12.66 3.79
CA THR A 42 -1.56 13.71 3.21
C THR A 42 -0.80 14.90 2.62
N SER A 43 0.44 15.14 3.05
CA SER A 43 1.33 16.17 2.49
C SER A 43 1.91 15.79 1.12
N VAL A 44 1.86 14.51 0.74
CA VAL A 44 2.37 14.02 -0.54
C VAL A 44 1.23 13.97 -1.56
N GLN A 45 1.42 14.72 -2.65
CA GLN A 45 0.48 14.74 -3.77
C GLN A 45 0.35 13.37 -4.44
N GLY A 46 -0.81 13.10 -5.03
CA GLY A 46 -1.09 11.85 -5.71
C GLY A 46 -2.56 11.46 -5.52
N ASN A 47 -2.85 10.19 -5.77
CA ASN A 47 -4.16 9.62 -5.56
C ASN A 47 -4.58 9.71 -4.10
N SER A 48 -5.76 10.28 -3.87
CA SER A 48 -6.35 10.43 -2.55
C SER A 48 -7.85 10.12 -2.55
N LEU A 49 -8.36 9.82 -1.36
CA LEU A 49 -9.77 9.58 -1.06
C LEU A 49 -10.18 10.56 0.03
N PRO A 50 -11.00 11.58 -0.25
CA PRO A 50 -11.30 12.63 0.73
C PRO A 50 -12.06 12.13 1.98
N SER A 51 -12.62 10.92 1.95
CA SER A 51 -13.30 10.25 3.07
C SER A 51 -12.36 9.38 3.89
N LEU A 52 -11.22 8.99 3.32
CA LEU A 52 -10.17 8.29 4.01
C LEU A 52 -9.29 9.39 4.60
N ARG A 53 -9.59 9.83 5.82
CA ARG A 53 -8.61 10.57 6.62
C ARG A 53 -8.49 9.82 7.93
N LYS A 54 -7.57 8.86 7.94
CA LYS A 54 -7.30 8.03 9.10
C LYS A 54 -5.91 8.41 9.59
N GLY A 55 -5.80 8.67 10.89
CA GLY A 55 -4.51 8.55 11.55
C GLY A 55 -4.10 7.09 11.42
N TYR A 56 -3.04 6.83 10.68
CA TYR A 56 -2.44 5.50 10.64
C TYR A 56 -1.45 5.45 11.80
N GLU A 57 -1.93 5.13 13.01
CA GLU A 57 -1.05 4.92 14.16
C GLU A 57 -0.45 3.52 14.05
N ASP A 58 0.70 3.41 13.42
CA ASP A 58 1.49 2.18 13.38
C ASP A 58 2.58 2.12 14.47
N GLY A 59 2.53 3.05 15.44
CA GLY A 59 3.50 3.17 16.52
C GLY A 59 4.84 3.79 16.12
N HIS A 60 5.08 4.06 14.83
CA HIS A 60 6.36 4.56 14.32
C HIS A 60 6.24 5.83 13.47
N THR A 61 5.08 6.12 12.88
CA THR A 61 4.82 7.36 12.14
C THR A 61 3.45 7.95 12.48
N LEU A 62 3.44 9.25 12.81
CA LEU A 62 2.26 10.00 13.25
C LEU A 62 1.78 10.92 12.11
N ASN A 63 1.57 10.36 10.93
CA ASN A 63 1.12 11.11 9.77
C ASN A 63 -0.23 10.59 9.27
N ASP A 64 -1.18 11.51 9.08
CA ASP A 64 -2.43 11.22 8.39
C ASP A 64 -2.14 10.69 6.99
N THR A 65 -2.87 9.65 6.58
CA THR A 65 -2.93 9.20 5.19
C THR A 65 -4.32 9.43 4.62
N ASP A 66 -4.35 9.76 3.33
CA ASP A 66 -5.56 9.90 2.51
C ASP A 66 -5.70 8.84 1.42
N ALA A 67 -4.88 7.80 1.46
CA ALA A 67 -4.91 6.69 0.51
C ALA A 67 -4.90 5.34 1.25
N PRO A 68 -5.50 4.28 0.67
CA PRO A 68 -5.35 2.94 1.21
C PRO A 68 -3.86 2.56 1.27
N VAL A 69 -3.45 1.83 2.30
CA VAL A 69 -2.05 1.50 2.59
C VAL A 69 -1.73 0.11 2.04
N PRO A 70 -0.93 0.00 0.95
CA PRO A 70 -0.53 -1.30 0.44
C PRO A 70 0.45 -1.99 1.38
N VAL A 71 0.34 -3.31 1.45
CA VAL A 71 1.35 -4.20 2.03
C VAL A 71 2.17 -4.80 0.89
N ILE A 72 3.49 -4.84 1.02
CA ILE A 72 4.41 -5.55 0.12
C ILE A 72 5.21 -6.60 0.88
N TRP A 73 5.30 -7.82 0.32
CA TRP A 73 6.05 -8.91 0.92
C TRP A 73 6.59 -9.88 -0.14
N ASN A 74 7.55 -10.71 0.24
CA ASN A 74 8.04 -11.79 -0.61
C ASN A 74 7.62 -13.15 -0.05
N ALA A 75 6.91 -13.95 -0.85
CA ALA A 75 6.53 -15.31 -0.50
C ALA A 75 6.85 -16.25 -1.67
N SER A 76 7.44 -17.41 -1.37
CA SER A 76 7.71 -18.45 -2.38
C SER A 76 8.46 -17.95 -3.62
N GLY A 77 9.37 -16.99 -3.45
CA GLY A 77 10.17 -16.43 -4.54
C GLY A 77 9.44 -15.39 -5.40
N ARG A 78 8.24 -14.95 -5.01
CA ARG A 78 7.46 -13.91 -5.69
C ARG A 78 7.20 -12.72 -4.78
N TRP A 79 7.12 -11.55 -5.38
CA TRP A 79 6.74 -10.33 -4.69
C TRP A 79 5.24 -10.13 -4.79
N HIS A 80 4.61 -9.83 -3.66
CA HIS A 80 3.18 -9.59 -3.58
C HIS A 80 2.93 -8.16 -3.13
N VAL A 81 1.90 -7.53 -3.69
CA VAL A 81 1.39 -6.24 -3.23
C VAL A 81 -0.11 -6.37 -3.03
N SER A 82 -0.62 -5.94 -1.88
CA SER A 82 -2.05 -5.98 -1.60
C SER A 82 -2.57 -4.73 -0.92
N VAL A 83 -3.82 -4.39 -1.21
CA VAL A 83 -4.68 -3.56 -0.38
C VAL A 83 -5.89 -4.41 0.00
N TRP A 84 -6.23 -4.45 1.28
CA TRP A 84 -7.36 -5.22 1.81
C TRP A 84 -8.08 -4.45 2.91
N ASP A 85 -8.98 -3.55 2.50
CA ASP A 85 -9.71 -2.66 3.39
C ASP A 85 -11.13 -3.18 3.76
N TRP A 86 -11.59 -4.29 3.16
CA TRP A 86 -12.92 -4.85 3.41
C TRP A 86 -12.93 -6.28 3.98
N ALA A 87 -13.96 -6.56 4.78
CA ALA A 87 -14.30 -7.90 5.26
C ALA A 87 -15.82 -8.07 5.21
N PRO A 88 -16.35 -9.27 4.88
CA PRO A 88 -15.66 -10.56 4.78
C PRO A 88 -15.08 -10.92 3.40
N GLY A 89 -15.09 -10.01 2.42
CA GLY A 89 -14.54 -10.26 1.08
C GLY A 89 -13.98 -8.98 0.46
N PRO A 90 -13.33 -9.07 -0.71
CA PRO A 90 -12.69 -7.92 -1.32
C PRO A 90 -13.74 -6.87 -1.68
N GLY A 91 -13.47 -5.64 -1.27
CA GLY A 91 -14.27 -4.48 -1.64
C GLY A 91 -13.75 -3.80 -2.90
N PRO A 92 -14.42 -2.72 -3.33
CA PRO A 92 -13.97 -1.94 -4.49
C PRO A 92 -12.56 -1.37 -4.30
N GLY A 93 -11.62 -1.85 -5.12
CA GLY A 93 -10.22 -1.44 -5.07
C GLY A 93 -9.34 -2.25 -4.13
N ASP A 94 -9.86 -3.29 -3.48
CA ASP A 94 -9.02 -4.32 -2.87
C ASP A 94 -8.38 -5.18 -3.95
N PHE A 95 -7.15 -5.61 -3.70
CA PHE A 95 -6.40 -6.45 -4.62
C PHE A 95 -5.30 -7.23 -3.92
N VAL A 96 -4.86 -8.30 -4.57
CA VAL A 96 -3.56 -8.94 -4.35
C VAL A 96 -2.93 -9.15 -5.73
N LYS A 97 -1.74 -8.59 -5.95
CA LYS A 97 -0.97 -8.77 -7.19
C LYS A 97 0.34 -9.47 -6.92
N GLU A 98 0.78 -10.26 -7.89
CA GLU A 98 2.05 -10.97 -7.87
C GLU A 98 2.99 -10.43 -8.95
N PHE A 99 4.27 -10.36 -8.59
CA PHE A 99 5.35 -9.88 -9.43
C PHE A 99 6.55 -10.83 -9.33
N VAL A 100 7.25 -10.99 -10.45
CA VAL A 100 8.44 -11.86 -10.51
C VAL A 100 9.61 -11.22 -9.74
N ASP A 101 9.72 -9.91 -9.76
CA ASP A 101 10.84 -9.17 -9.19
C ASP A 101 10.39 -7.96 -8.35
N GLU A 102 11.30 -7.54 -7.48
CA GLU A 102 11.08 -6.44 -6.53
C GLU A 102 10.84 -5.11 -7.26
N ALA A 103 11.59 -4.85 -8.32
CA ALA A 103 11.55 -3.57 -9.02
C ALA A 103 10.18 -3.34 -9.68
N THR A 104 9.58 -4.37 -10.25
CA THR A 104 8.23 -4.32 -10.82
C THR A 104 7.17 -4.13 -9.74
N ALA A 105 7.28 -4.80 -8.60
CA ALA A 105 6.36 -4.62 -7.47
C ALA A 105 6.42 -3.18 -6.91
N ILE A 106 7.62 -2.63 -6.76
CA ILE A 106 7.85 -1.24 -6.34
C ILE A 106 7.32 -0.26 -7.36
N HIS A 107 7.53 -0.52 -8.65
CA HIS A 107 6.96 0.32 -9.71
C HIS A 107 5.43 0.35 -9.65
N PHE A 108 4.78 -0.79 -9.43
CA PHE A 108 3.33 -0.84 -9.26
C PHE A 108 2.84 -0.03 -8.07
N ILE A 109 3.53 -0.07 -6.91
CA ILE A 109 3.18 0.76 -5.74
C ILE A 109 3.26 2.26 -6.08
N ILE A 110 4.30 2.65 -6.81
CA ILE A 110 4.46 4.04 -7.27
C ILE A 110 3.27 4.42 -8.17
N GLN A 111 2.95 3.59 -9.18
CA GLN A 111 1.79 3.85 -10.05
C GLN A 111 0.48 3.91 -9.26
N TYR A 112 0.28 3.03 -8.28
CA TYR A 112 -0.90 3.02 -7.43
C TYR A 112 -1.12 4.35 -6.71
N PHE A 113 -0.04 4.99 -6.23
CA PHE A 113 -0.11 6.26 -5.54
C PHE A 113 -0.11 7.49 -6.44
N PHE A 114 0.52 7.44 -7.62
CA PHE A 114 0.78 8.65 -8.42
C PHE A 114 0.11 8.67 -9.79
N ASP A 115 -0.38 7.53 -10.29
CA ASP A 115 -1.01 7.38 -11.61
C ASP A 115 -2.44 6.84 -11.51
N GLU A 116 -3.22 6.92 -12.59
CA GLU A 116 -4.51 6.24 -12.65
C GLU A 116 -4.33 4.72 -12.75
N THR A 117 -4.80 4.02 -11.72
CA THR A 117 -4.84 2.55 -11.71
C THR A 117 -6.29 2.06 -11.63
N PRO A 118 -6.62 0.89 -12.21
CA PRO A 118 -7.94 0.28 -12.08
C PRO A 118 -8.38 0.14 -10.61
N GLU A 119 -7.45 -0.23 -9.72
CA GLU A 119 -7.70 -0.47 -8.30
C GLU A 119 -8.10 0.81 -7.58
N PHE A 120 -7.29 1.88 -7.72
CA PHE A 120 -7.61 3.16 -7.07
C PHE A 120 -8.87 3.79 -7.68
N SER A 121 -9.07 3.63 -9.00
CA SER A 121 -10.26 4.13 -9.69
C SER A 121 -11.53 3.46 -9.21
N ALA A 122 -11.51 2.13 -9.00
CA ALA A 122 -12.63 1.39 -8.44
C ALA A 122 -12.96 1.85 -7.02
N ARG A 123 -11.94 2.05 -6.17
CA ARG A 123 -12.09 2.60 -4.82
C ARG A 123 -12.74 3.98 -4.84
N ARG A 124 -12.24 4.88 -5.70
CA ARG A 124 -12.73 6.25 -5.85
C ARG A 124 -14.17 6.30 -6.38
N ALA A 125 -14.53 5.43 -7.32
CA ALA A 125 -15.88 5.33 -7.85
C ALA A 125 -16.89 4.92 -6.77
N HIS A 126 -16.53 3.95 -5.93
CA HIS A 126 -17.36 3.53 -4.80
C HIS A 126 -17.57 4.66 -3.78
N GLU A 127 -16.51 5.41 -3.45
CA GLU A 127 -16.61 6.56 -2.53
C GLU A 127 -17.53 7.67 -3.06
N ARG A 128 -17.53 7.91 -4.38
CA ARG A 128 -18.46 8.86 -5.00
C ARG A 128 -19.91 8.41 -4.85
N GLN A 129 -20.20 7.13 -5.10
CA GLN A 129 -21.55 6.59 -4.97
C GLN A 129 -22.09 6.68 -3.54
N ARG A 130 -21.24 6.43 -2.53
CA ARG A 130 -21.64 6.54 -1.11
C ARG A 130 -21.99 7.96 -0.67
N ARG A 131 -21.45 8.99 -1.31
CA ARG A 131 -21.72 10.41 -0.99
C ARG A 131 -22.96 10.97 -1.68
N SER A 132 -23.49 10.27 -2.68
CA SER A 132 -24.68 10.67 -3.43
C SER A 132 -26.00 10.17 -2.81
N ILE A 133 -25.92 9.51 -1.65
CA ILE A 133 -27.04 9.02 -0.84
C ILE A 133 -27.07 9.83 0.45
#